data_AF-A0A0T0M987-F1
#
_entry.id   AF-A0A0T0M987-F1
#
_cell.length_a   1.000
_cell.length_b   1.000
_cell.length_c   1.000
_cell.angle_alpha   90.00
_cell.angle_beta   90.00
_cell.angle_gamma   90.00
#
_symmetry.space_group_name_H-M   'P 1'
#
loop_
_entity.id
_entity.type
_entity.pdbx_description
1 polymer ?
#
loop_
_entity_poly.entity_id
_entity_poly.type
_entity_poly.pdbx_seq_one_letter_code
_entity_poly.pdbx_strand_id
1 'polypeptide(L)'
;MKSTEVYREINSLIFPGLKSSGFIKTKSGMLGYYKQLKEYYLVIWFQCSRDGFDKYAGSKFIVELQISKTNEIGLDTVIRHRIPFFLTETDFAEITKTENQIKDKFKKPQKTHYIFSLAEDIQKWYKKKFEKADNTYNKSSDIWFVYFDQTDVQKWINLIKPILNRIIYDFEQTEY
;
A
#
# COMPACT_ATOMS: atom_id res chain seq x y z
N MET A 1 -5.91 14.41 0.53
CA MET A 1 -4.80 14.26 -0.45
C MET A 1 -5.25 13.42 -1.63
N LYS A 2 -5.05 13.92 -2.85
CA LYS A 2 -5.31 13.19 -4.10
C LYS A 2 -4.24 12.12 -4.34
N SER A 3 -4.54 11.12 -5.16
CA SER A 3 -3.59 10.03 -5.50
C SER A 3 -2.26 10.54 -6.05
N THR A 4 -2.27 11.61 -6.85
CA THR A 4 -1.06 12.24 -7.40
C THR A 4 -0.14 12.82 -6.33
N GLU A 5 -0.69 13.37 -5.24
CA GLU A 5 0.06 13.91 -4.10
C GLU A 5 0.68 12.77 -3.29
N VAL A 6 -0.08 11.71 -3.07
CA VAL A 6 0.38 10.50 -2.38
C VAL A 6 1.51 9.84 -3.16
N TYR A 7 1.35 9.67 -4.47
CA TYR A 7 2.42 9.12 -5.32
C TYR A 7 3.66 10.01 -5.35
N ARG A 8 3.50 11.33 -5.34
CA ARG A 8 4.65 12.25 -5.23
C ARG A 8 5.42 12.04 -3.93
N GLU A 9 4.70 11.91 -2.81
CA GLU A 9 5.28 11.70 -1.48
C GLU A 9 5.94 10.34 -1.35
N ILE A 10 5.26 9.26 -1.75
CA ILE A 10 5.84 7.91 -1.74
C ILE A 10 7.12 7.91 -2.58
N ASN A 11 7.07 8.53 -3.76
CA ASN A 11 8.21 8.58 -4.65
C ASN A 11 9.41 9.34 -4.07
N SER A 12 9.19 10.50 -3.45
CA SER A 12 10.28 11.28 -2.84
C SER A 12 10.98 10.49 -1.73
N LEU A 13 10.22 9.70 -0.98
CA LEU A 13 10.72 8.91 0.14
C LEU A 13 11.43 7.63 -0.31
N ILE A 14 10.90 6.91 -1.30
CA ILE A 14 11.32 5.54 -1.60
C ILE A 14 12.27 5.43 -2.79
N PHE A 15 12.09 6.29 -3.79
CA PHE A 15 12.83 6.17 -5.05
C PHE A 15 14.35 6.38 -4.89
N PRO A 16 14.87 7.27 -4.04
CA PRO A 16 16.31 7.40 -3.85
C PRO A 16 16.98 6.07 -3.47
N GLY A 17 16.38 5.33 -2.52
CA GLY A 17 16.86 4.02 -2.09
C GLY A 17 16.71 2.94 -3.16
N LEU A 18 15.54 2.87 -3.80
CA LEU A 18 15.32 1.91 -4.90
C LEU A 18 16.28 2.16 -6.07
N LYS A 19 16.52 3.44 -6.42
CA LYS A 19 17.44 3.82 -7.49
C LYS A 19 18.87 3.41 -7.16
N SER A 20 19.34 3.60 -5.91
CA SER A 20 20.67 3.11 -5.51
C SER A 20 20.79 1.59 -5.60
N SER A 21 19.68 0.86 -5.44
CA SER A 21 19.61 -0.59 -5.65
C SER A 21 19.41 -0.99 -7.12
N GLY A 22 19.43 -0.05 -8.07
CA GLY A 22 19.35 -0.33 -9.50
C GLY A 22 17.92 -0.37 -10.08
N PHE A 23 16.91 0.08 -9.33
CA PHE A 23 15.54 0.16 -9.86
C PHE A 23 15.34 1.37 -10.77
N ILE A 24 14.46 1.20 -11.76
CA ILE A 24 13.99 2.22 -12.70
C ILE A 24 12.49 2.43 -12.49
N LYS A 25 11.99 3.64 -12.71
CA LYS A 25 10.54 3.93 -12.65
C LYS A 25 9.82 3.34 -13.87
N THR A 26 8.65 2.74 -13.64
CA THR A 26 7.75 2.27 -14.71
C THR A 26 7.09 3.46 -15.43
N LYS A 27 6.77 3.31 -16.72
CA LYS A 27 5.89 4.23 -17.45
C LYS A 27 4.44 3.72 -17.37
N SER A 28 3.73 4.02 -16.28
CA SER A 28 2.35 3.58 -16.08
C SER A 28 1.49 4.65 -15.38
N GLY A 29 0.17 4.47 -15.36
CA GLY A 29 -0.74 5.31 -14.58
C GLY A 29 -0.64 5.14 -13.05
N MET A 30 0.06 4.11 -12.59
CA MET A 30 0.38 3.85 -11.18
C MET A 30 1.85 4.16 -10.89
N LEU A 31 2.16 4.42 -9.62
CA LEU A 31 3.55 4.57 -9.19
C LEU A 31 4.19 3.19 -9.07
N GLY A 32 5.11 2.86 -9.98
CA GLY A 32 5.84 1.61 -9.94
C GLY A 32 7.32 1.76 -10.27
N TYR A 33 8.06 0.73 -9.88
CA TYR A 33 9.49 0.58 -10.04
C TYR A 33 9.79 -0.84 -10.49
N TYR A 34 10.83 -1.02 -11.30
CA TYR A 34 11.29 -2.34 -11.69
C TYR A 34 12.81 -2.44 -11.65
N LYS A 35 13.30 -3.65 -11.41
CA LYS A 35 14.70 -4.05 -11.58
C LYS A 35 14.75 -5.36 -12.35
N GLN A 36 15.65 -5.47 -13.32
CA GLN A 36 15.87 -6.73 -14.02
C GLN A 36 16.67 -7.67 -13.13
N LEU A 37 16.19 -8.91 -12.99
CA LEU A 37 16.81 -10.03 -12.31
C LEU A 37 16.98 -11.15 -13.35
N LYS A 38 18.18 -11.24 -13.95
CA LYS A 38 18.47 -12.15 -15.08
C LYS A 38 17.43 -12.05 -16.21
N GLU A 39 16.62 -13.09 -16.41
CA GLU A 39 15.58 -13.16 -17.45
C GLU A 39 14.22 -12.59 -16.99
N TYR A 40 14.08 -12.22 -15.72
CA TYR A 40 12.86 -11.67 -15.14
C TYR A 40 13.02 -10.22 -14.69
N TYR A 41 11.90 -9.63 -14.28
CA TYR A 41 11.81 -8.33 -13.64
C TYR A 41 11.13 -8.48 -12.28
N LEU A 42 11.75 -7.92 -11.25
CA LEU A 42 11.07 -7.61 -10.01
C LEU A 42 10.40 -6.24 -10.15
N VAL A 43 9.07 -6.21 -10.12
CA VAL A 43 8.27 -4.99 -10.23
C VAL A 43 7.54 -4.75 -8.92
N ILE A 44 7.65 -3.53 -8.38
CA ILE A 44 7.04 -3.08 -7.14
C ILE A 44 6.16 -1.86 -7.47
N TRP A 45 4.92 -1.83 -7.03
CA TRP A 45 4.05 -0.68 -7.29
C TRP A 45 3.06 -0.38 -6.17
N PHE A 46 2.56 0.85 -6.23
CA PHE A 46 1.63 1.43 -5.27
C PHE A 46 0.32 1.76 -5.97
N GLN A 47 -0.79 1.28 -5.42
CA GLN A 47 -2.11 1.52 -5.96
C GLN A 47 -3.01 2.17 -4.91
N CYS A 48 -3.40 3.42 -5.13
CA CYS A 48 -4.42 4.07 -4.30
C CYS A 48 -5.81 3.48 -4.59
N SER A 49 -6.68 3.48 -3.59
CA SER A 49 -8.08 3.06 -3.76
C SER A 49 -8.80 3.94 -4.80
N ARG A 50 -9.72 3.30 -5.54
CA ARG A 50 -10.62 3.99 -6.47
C ARG A 50 -11.75 4.74 -5.75
N ASP A 51 -11.94 4.51 -4.45
CA ASP A 51 -12.96 5.18 -3.62
C ASP A 51 -12.70 6.69 -3.45
N GLY A 52 -11.52 7.16 -3.85
CA GLY A 52 -11.11 8.56 -3.70
C GLY A 52 -10.76 8.93 -2.25
N PHE A 53 -10.64 10.23 -1.99
CA PHE A 53 -10.33 10.76 -0.68
C PHE A 53 -11.60 11.22 0.04
N ASP A 54 -11.83 10.67 1.22
CA ASP A 54 -12.90 11.02 2.12
C ASP A 54 -12.43 12.05 3.15
N LYS A 55 -13.14 13.17 3.31
CA LYS A 55 -12.77 14.21 4.29
C LYS A 55 -12.88 13.77 5.76
N TYR A 56 -13.58 12.67 6.03
CA TYR A 56 -13.82 12.12 7.37
C TYR A 56 -12.91 10.93 7.70
N ALA A 57 -12.57 10.13 6.68
CA ALA A 57 -11.85 8.86 6.83
C ALA A 57 -10.59 8.73 5.95
N GLY A 58 -10.21 9.80 5.24
CA GLY A 58 -9.06 9.79 4.35
C GLY A 58 -9.22 8.83 3.18
N SER A 59 -8.13 8.17 2.79
CA SER A 59 -8.13 7.12 1.77
C SER A 59 -7.11 6.04 2.12
N LYS A 60 -6.76 5.20 1.17
CA LYS A 60 -5.90 4.04 1.38
C LYS A 60 -5.15 3.63 0.12
N PHE A 61 -4.02 2.96 0.27
CA PHE A 61 -3.27 2.36 -0.84
C PHE A 61 -2.78 0.95 -0.50
N ILE A 62 -2.39 0.18 -1.51
CA ILE A 62 -1.72 -1.12 -1.37
C ILE A 62 -0.32 -1.06 -1.98
N VAL A 63 0.52 -2.00 -1.56
CA VAL A 63 1.83 -2.26 -2.16
C VAL A 63 1.85 -3.68 -2.69
N GLU A 64 2.18 -3.81 -3.98
CA GLU A 64 2.24 -5.09 -4.66
C GLU A 64 3.62 -5.32 -5.25
N LEU A 65 3.98 -6.61 -5.35
CA LEU A 65 5.22 -7.09 -5.91
C LEU A 65 4.92 -8.21 -6.90
N GLN A 66 5.67 -8.25 -8.00
CA GLN A 66 5.61 -9.36 -8.96
C GLN A 66 6.98 -9.67 -9.53
N ILE A 67 7.16 -10.93 -9.90
CA ILE A 67 8.21 -11.40 -10.81
C ILE A 67 7.54 -11.71 -12.15
N SER A 68 7.99 -11.06 -13.21
CA SER A 68 7.40 -11.16 -14.55
C SER A 68 8.49 -11.17 -15.62
N LYS A 69 8.19 -11.69 -16.81
CA LYS A 69 9.10 -11.62 -17.98
C LYS A 69 9.16 -10.22 -18.60
N THR A 70 8.22 -9.35 -18.25
CA THR A 70 8.17 -7.95 -18.67
C THR A 70 8.27 -7.04 -17.44
N ASN A 71 8.58 -5.76 -17.65
CA ASN A 71 8.60 -4.75 -16.60
C ASN A 71 7.24 -4.05 -16.39
N GLU A 72 6.18 -4.56 -17.02
CA GLU A 72 4.85 -3.96 -17.00
C GLU A 72 4.05 -4.40 -15.77
N ILE A 73 3.37 -3.46 -15.13
CA ILE A 73 2.62 -3.72 -13.90
C ILE A 73 1.38 -4.58 -14.20
N GLY A 74 1.24 -5.70 -13.50
CA GLY A 74 0.02 -6.50 -13.49
C GLY A 74 -0.21 -7.39 -14.72
N LEU A 75 0.78 -7.56 -15.59
CA LEU A 75 0.74 -8.46 -16.75
C LEU A 75 1.62 -9.71 -16.54
N ASP A 76 1.26 -10.81 -17.22
CA ASP A 76 2.01 -12.07 -17.38
C ASP A 76 3.08 -12.32 -16.31
N THR A 77 2.59 -12.67 -15.11
CA THR A 77 3.43 -12.85 -13.92
C THR A 77 3.78 -14.31 -13.72
N VAL A 78 5.06 -14.58 -13.43
CA VAL A 78 5.52 -15.87 -12.90
C VAL A 78 5.10 -15.98 -11.44
N ILE A 79 5.26 -14.88 -10.68
CA ILE A 79 4.86 -14.77 -9.28
C ILE A 79 4.23 -13.39 -9.07
N ARG A 80 3.12 -13.32 -8.35
CA ARG A 80 2.55 -12.05 -7.86
C ARG A 80 2.11 -12.21 -6.42
N HIS A 81 2.67 -11.37 -5.56
CA HIS A 81 2.33 -11.35 -4.15
C HIS A 81 2.14 -9.92 -3.66
N ARG A 82 1.15 -9.73 -2.80
CA ARG A 82 1.04 -8.50 -2.02
C ARG A 82 2.05 -8.50 -0.90
N ILE A 83 2.38 -7.32 -0.39
CA ILE A 83 3.33 -7.19 0.72
C ILE A 83 3.08 -8.13 1.92
N PRO A 84 1.83 -8.48 2.31
CA PRO A 84 1.54 -9.35 3.46
C PRO A 84 2.20 -10.73 3.39
N PHE A 85 2.40 -11.26 2.19
CA PHE A 85 3.08 -12.54 1.99
C PHE A 85 4.49 -12.58 2.61
N PHE A 86 5.18 -11.44 2.59
CA PHE A 86 6.56 -11.28 3.04
C PHE A 86 6.69 -10.76 4.47
N LEU A 87 5.57 -10.61 5.18
CA LEU A 87 5.54 -10.05 6.53
C LEU A 87 5.72 -11.13 7.60
N THR A 88 6.32 -10.71 8.70
CA THR A 88 6.43 -11.46 9.96
C THR A 88 5.28 -11.11 10.91
N GLU A 89 5.11 -11.88 11.98
CA GLU A 89 4.14 -11.56 13.04
C GLU A 89 4.41 -10.18 13.67
N THR A 90 5.69 -9.83 13.85
CA THR A 90 6.11 -8.50 14.32
C THR A 90 5.70 -7.39 13.35
N ASP A 91 5.88 -7.62 12.04
CA ASP A 91 5.45 -6.65 11.01
C ASP A 91 3.93 -6.45 11.05
N PHE A 92 3.14 -7.54 11.19
CA PHE A 92 1.69 -7.45 11.31
C PHE A 92 1.25 -6.68 12.56
N ALA A 93 1.89 -6.92 13.71
CA ALA A 93 1.58 -6.21 14.94
C ALA A 93 1.82 -4.69 14.82
N GLU A 94 2.95 -4.29 14.22
CA GLU A 94 3.26 -2.87 14.05
C GLU A 94 2.35 -2.21 12.99
N ILE A 95 1.95 -2.94 11.94
CA ILE A 95 0.94 -2.45 10.99
C ILE A 95 -0.40 -2.22 11.67
N THR A 96 -0.92 -3.19 12.43
CA THR A 96 -2.21 -3.05 13.13
C THR A 96 -2.18 -1.87 14.09
N LYS A 97 -1.09 -1.72 14.86
CA LYS A 97 -0.89 -0.59 15.77
C LYS A 97 -0.86 0.74 15.02
N THR A 98 -0.10 0.84 13.93
CA THR A 98 0.01 2.06 13.12
C THR A 98 -1.32 2.43 12.46
N GLU A 99 -2.03 1.46 11.91
CA GLU A 99 -3.35 1.66 11.32
C GLU A 99 -4.33 2.21 12.36
N ASN A 100 -4.35 1.62 13.56
CA ASN A 100 -5.21 2.08 14.63
C ASN A 100 -4.87 3.52 15.05
N GLN A 101 -3.60 3.88 15.18
CA GLN A 101 -3.18 5.26 15.46
C GLN A 101 -3.61 6.25 14.38
N ILE A 102 -3.60 5.86 13.11
CA ILE A 102 -4.08 6.71 12.02
C ILE A 102 -5.60 6.86 12.09
N LYS A 103 -6.32 5.77 12.34
CA LYS A 103 -7.77 5.77 12.50
C LYS A 103 -8.27 6.60 13.69
N ASP A 104 -7.43 6.85 14.70
CA ASP A 104 -7.76 7.81 15.79
C ASP A 104 -8.00 9.23 15.29
N LYS A 105 -7.42 9.60 14.13
CA LYS A 105 -7.63 10.91 13.51
C LYS A 105 -8.99 11.02 12.82
N PHE A 106 -9.61 9.89 12.46
CA PHE A 106 -10.85 9.89 11.67
C PHE A 106 -12.02 10.39 12.52
N LYS A 107 -12.90 11.17 11.90
CA LYS A 107 -14.08 11.74 12.56
C LYS A 107 -15.33 11.29 11.85
N LYS A 108 -16.26 10.66 12.56
CA LYS A 108 -17.55 10.25 11.98
C LYS A 108 -18.28 11.49 11.44
N PRO A 109 -18.92 11.42 10.26
CA PRO A 109 -19.71 12.53 9.76
C PRO A 109 -20.94 12.79 10.65
N GLN A 110 -21.42 14.03 10.62
CA GLN A 110 -22.68 14.42 11.27
C GLN A 110 -23.88 13.71 10.61
N LYS A 111 -24.97 13.49 11.36
CA LYS A 111 -26.18 12.79 10.89
C LYS A 111 -26.81 13.40 9.62
N THR A 112 -26.51 14.66 9.32
CA THR A 112 -26.95 15.38 8.10
C THR A 112 -26.17 15.00 6.84
N HIS A 113 -25.11 14.21 6.95
CA HIS A 113 -24.31 13.78 5.81
C HIS A 113 -25.08 12.81 4.90
N TYR A 114 -24.92 12.95 3.58
CA TYR A 114 -25.68 12.19 2.57
C TYR A 114 -25.58 10.66 2.74
N ILE A 115 -24.50 10.15 3.34
CA ILE A 115 -24.35 8.72 3.59
C ILE A 115 -25.53 8.13 4.37
N PHE A 116 -26.14 8.91 5.27
CA PHE A 116 -27.25 8.47 6.11
C PHE A 116 -28.60 8.41 5.39
N SER A 117 -28.69 8.93 4.16
CA SER A 117 -29.87 8.75 3.28
C SER A 117 -29.72 7.57 2.31
N LEU A 118 -28.58 6.89 2.29
CA LEU A 118 -28.34 5.74 1.43
C LEU A 118 -28.77 4.43 2.10
N ALA A 119 -28.82 3.35 1.32
CA ALA A 119 -29.17 2.01 1.80
C ALA A 119 -28.28 1.55 2.96
N GLU A 120 -28.82 0.71 3.85
CA GLU A 120 -28.15 0.32 5.09
C GLU A 120 -26.81 -0.38 4.87
N ASP A 121 -26.68 -1.16 3.81
CA ASP A 121 -25.45 -1.85 3.42
C ASP A 121 -24.34 -0.85 3.06
N ILE A 122 -24.66 0.21 2.34
CA ILE A 122 -23.74 1.32 2.04
C ILE A 122 -23.34 2.04 3.33
N GLN A 123 -24.31 2.29 4.22
CA GLN A 123 -24.02 2.87 5.53
C GLN A 123 -23.11 1.99 6.38
N LYS A 124 -23.34 0.67 6.40
CA LYS A 124 -22.51 -0.32 7.10
C LYS A 124 -21.09 -0.34 6.53
N TRP A 125 -20.95 -0.42 5.21
CA TRP A 125 -19.65 -0.34 4.52
C TRP A 125 -18.89 0.95 4.89
N TYR A 126 -19.59 2.08 4.93
CA TYR A 126 -18.98 3.36 5.30
C TYR A 126 -18.55 3.41 6.77
N LYS A 127 -19.38 2.89 7.68
CA LYS A 127 -19.07 2.81 9.12
C LYS A 127 -17.80 1.98 9.38
N LYS A 128 -17.57 0.91 8.61
CA LYS A 128 -16.34 0.10 8.72
C LYS A 128 -15.04 0.89 8.54
N LYS A 129 -15.05 2.03 7.83
CA LYS A 129 -13.86 2.88 7.68
C LYS A 129 -13.34 3.43 9.01
N PHE A 130 -14.21 3.56 10.01
CA PHE A 130 -13.89 4.12 11.33
C PHE A 130 -13.63 3.04 12.39
N GLU A 131 -13.84 1.77 12.05
CA GLU A 131 -13.60 0.66 12.96
C GLU A 131 -12.11 0.40 13.08
N LYS A 132 -11.65 0.17 14.31
CA LYS A 132 -10.27 -0.22 14.58
C LYS A 132 -10.00 -1.57 13.91
N ALA A 133 -8.77 -1.74 13.43
CA ALA A 133 -8.29 -3.05 13.05
C ALA A 133 -8.14 -3.90 14.32
N ASP A 134 -9.03 -4.86 14.48
CA ASP A 134 -8.94 -5.99 15.42
C ASP A 134 -8.46 -7.27 14.72
N ASN A 135 -8.36 -7.23 13.38
CA ASN A 135 -7.92 -8.32 12.55
C ASN A 135 -6.48 -8.74 12.88
N THR A 136 -6.29 -10.03 13.13
CA THR A 136 -4.96 -10.66 13.04
C THR A 136 -4.61 -10.81 11.57
N TYR A 137 -3.87 -9.84 11.03
CA TYR A 137 -3.34 -9.95 9.68
C TYR A 137 -2.49 -11.21 9.53
N ASN A 138 -2.54 -11.79 8.34
CA ASN A 138 -1.78 -12.97 7.95
C ASN A 138 -1.26 -12.81 6.52
N LYS A 139 -0.50 -13.80 6.04
CA LYS A 139 0.15 -13.75 4.72
C LYS A 139 -0.81 -13.69 3.53
N SER A 140 -2.08 -14.05 3.72
CA SER A 140 -3.14 -13.94 2.71
C SER A 140 -4.00 -12.69 2.84
N SER A 141 -3.72 -11.83 3.83
CA SER A 141 -4.53 -10.64 4.09
C SER A 141 -4.34 -9.58 3.02
N ASP A 142 -5.40 -8.81 2.76
CA ASP A 142 -5.35 -7.60 1.95
C ASP A 142 -5.14 -6.37 2.82
N ILE A 143 -3.88 -6.00 3.03
CA ILE A 143 -3.53 -4.82 3.83
C ILE A 143 -3.68 -3.56 2.99
N TRP A 144 -4.63 -2.72 3.40
CA TRP A 144 -4.82 -1.39 2.86
C TRP A 144 -4.26 -0.33 3.83
N PHE A 145 -3.16 0.29 3.44
CA PHE A 145 -2.49 1.34 4.22
C PHE A 145 -3.31 2.63 4.19
N VAL A 146 -4.10 2.84 5.25
CA VAL A 146 -4.99 4.01 5.40
C VAL A 146 -4.20 5.29 5.67
N TYR A 147 -4.61 6.42 5.09
CA TYR A 147 -3.98 7.70 5.33
C TYR A 147 -5.00 8.83 5.36
N PHE A 148 -4.84 9.78 6.28
CA PHE A 148 -5.60 11.02 6.33
C PHE A 148 -4.80 12.18 5.74
N ASP A 149 -3.52 12.23 6.06
CA ASP A 149 -2.61 13.32 5.69
C ASP A 149 -1.23 12.78 5.24
N GLN A 150 -0.31 13.70 4.93
CA GLN A 150 1.01 13.36 4.41
C GLN A 150 1.86 12.64 5.47
N THR A 151 1.67 12.96 6.75
CA THR A 151 2.42 12.32 7.84
C THR A 151 2.07 10.84 7.97
N ASP A 152 0.83 10.45 7.66
CA ASP A 152 0.42 9.05 7.63
C ASP A 152 1.09 8.27 6.50
N VAL A 153 1.21 8.88 5.32
CA VAL A 153 1.95 8.29 4.19
C VAL A 153 3.42 8.10 4.56
N GLN A 154 4.05 9.10 5.18
CA GLN A 154 5.44 9.00 5.64
C GLN A 154 5.64 7.87 6.65
N LYS A 155 4.73 7.74 7.63
CA LYS A 155 4.75 6.64 8.61
C LYS A 155 4.72 5.28 7.91
N TRP A 156 3.81 5.09 6.96
CA TRP A 156 3.73 3.84 6.22
C TRP A 156 4.99 3.55 5.42
N ILE A 157 5.53 4.53 4.70
CA ILE A 157 6.73 4.31 3.89
C ILE A 157 7.95 4.02 4.76
N ASN A 158 8.07 4.62 5.94
CA ASN A 158 9.14 4.30 6.88
C ASN A 158 9.05 2.86 7.40
N LEU A 159 7.84 2.33 7.61
CA LEU A 159 7.61 0.94 7.98
C LEU A 159 7.87 -0.02 6.82
N ILE A 160 7.45 0.34 5.60
CA ILE A 160 7.53 -0.51 4.41
C ILE A 160 8.95 -0.59 3.83
N LYS A 161 9.74 0.48 3.92
CA LYS A 161 11.13 0.54 3.42
C LYS A 161 12.02 -0.64 3.84
N PRO A 162 12.19 -0.95 5.14
CA PRO A 162 13.03 -2.08 5.56
C PRO A 162 12.49 -3.42 5.06
N ILE A 163 11.16 -3.57 4.98
CA ILE A 163 10.51 -4.76 4.43
C ILE A 163 10.86 -4.92 2.94
N LEU A 164 10.75 -3.85 2.14
CA LEU A 164 11.14 -3.92 0.73
C LEU A 164 12.62 -4.22 0.55
N ASN A 165 13.50 -3.66 1.38
CA ASN A 165 14.93 -3.98 1.31
C ASN A 165 15.20 -5.46 1.58
N ARG A 166 14.53 -6.06 2.57
CA ARG A 166 14.59 -7.51 2.84
C ARG A 166 14.11 -8.30 1.63
N ILE A 167 12.95 -7.95 1.07
CA ILE A 167 12.38 -8.65 -0.09
C ILE A 167 13.31 -8.56 -1.31
N ILE A 168 13.85 -7.37 -1.60
CA ILE A 168 14.78 -7.16 -2.70
C ILE A 168 16.02 -8.03 -2.51
N TYR A 169 16.60 -8.04 -1.31
CA TYR A 169 17.75 -8.87 -0.99
C TYR A 169 17.45 -10.36 -1.23
N ASP A 170 16.33 -10.87 -0.71
CA ASP A 170 15.92 -12.26 -0.86
C ASP A 170 15.76 -12.65 -2.34
N PHE A 171 15.12 -11.80 -3.15
CA PHE A 171 14.96 -12.03 -4.59
C PHE A 171 16.28 -11.95 -5.37
N GLU A 172 17.23 -11.14 -4.93
CA GLU A 172 18.56 -11.09 -5.53
C GLU A 172 19.40 -12.35 -5.25
N GLN A 173 19.11 -13.07 -4.16
CA GLN A 173 19.79 -14.35 -3.86
C GLN A 173 19.17 -15.55 -4.57
N THR A 174 17.91 -15.45 -5.02
CA THR A 174 17.22 -16.56 -5.68
C THR A 174 17.71 -16.79 -7.11
N GLU A 175 17.66 -18.04 -7.56
CA GLU A 175 18.17 -18.44 -8.89
C GLU A 175 17.27 -18.04 -10.08
N TYR A 176 16.18 -17.29 -9.88
CA TYR A 176 15.37 -16.72 -10.98
C TYR A 176 16.23 -16.05 -12.05
#